data_AF-A0A7W2A0C9-F1
#
_entry.id   AF-A0A7W2A0C9-F1
#
_cell.length_a   1.000
_cell.length_b   1.000
_cell.length_c   1.000
_cell.angle_alpha   90.00
_cell.angle_beta   90.00
_cell.angle_gamma   90.00
#
_symmetry.space_group_name_H-M   'P 1'
#
loop_
_entity.id
_entity.type
_entity.pdbx_description
1 polymer ?
#
loop_
_entity_poly.entity_id
_entity_poly.type
_entity_poly.pdbx_seq_one_letter_code
_entity_poly.pdbx_strand_id
1 'polypeptide(L)' 'MIGAIVNHPLFGRGQVLELRNAGRDSVVRFDNGIRAVVPSGMLSVLQ' A
#
# COMPACT_ATOMS: atom_id res chain seq x y z
N MET A 1 -3.36 9.36 3.64
CA MET A 1 -3.34 8.16 2.77
C MET A 1 -1.90 7.79 2.45
N ILE A 2 -1.06 8.70 1.95
CA ILE A 2 0.40 8.56 2.07
C ILE A 2 0.78 8.51 3.56
N GLY A 3 1.74 7.66 3.92
CA GLY A 3 2.16 7.38 5.29
C GLY A 3 1.26 6.40 6.03
N ALA A 4 0.08 6.06 5.49
CA ALA A 4 -0.85 5.13 6.12
C ALA A 4 -0.28 3.71 6.14
N ILE A 5 -0.53 3.01 7.24
CA ILE A 5 -0.27 1.58 7.36
C ILE A 5 -1.46 0.84 6.75
N VAL A 6 -1.17 -0.11 5.88
CA VAL A 6 -2.16 -0.87 5.11
C VAL A 6 -1.85 -2.35 5.17
N ASN A 7 -2.85 -3.18 4.92
CA ASN A 7 -2.69 -4.60 4.68
C ASN A 7 -3.05 -4.94 3.23
N HIS A 8 -2.22 -5.76 2.59
CA HIS A 8 -2.46 -6.36 1.29
C HIS A 8 -2.70 -7.87 1.46
N PRO A 9 -3.69 -8.47 0.80
CA PRO A 9 -4.07 -9.88 1.01
C PRO A 9 -2.93 -10.88 0.76
N LEU A 10 -1.99 -10.57 -0.13
CA LEU A 10 -0.87 -11.45 -0.47
C LEU A 10 0.48 -11.03 0.12
N PHE A 11 0.65 -9.75 0.43
CA PHE A 11 1.95 -9.19 0.84
C PHE A 11 1.98 -8.80 2.32
N GLY A 12 0.83 -8.87 3.00
CA GLY A 12 0.68 -8.51 4.39
C GLY A 12 0.75 -7.00 4.61
N ARG A 13 1.29 -6.62 5.76
CA ARG A 13 1.34 -5.23 6.22
C ARG A 13 2.42 -4.42 5.50
N GLY A 14 2.12 -3.17 5.20
CA GLY A 14 3.07 -2.21 4.67
C GLY A 14 2.65 -0.77 4.86
N GLN A 15 3.50 0.16 4.40
CA GLN A 15 3.26 1.59 4.45
C GLN A 15 3.14 2.17 3.04
N VAL A 16 2.12 3.00 2.80
CA VAL A 16 1.95 3.74 1.55
C VAL A 16 2.98 4.87 1.49
N LEU A 17 3.84 4.85 0.47
CA LEU A 17 4.86 5.87 0.25
C LEU A 17 4.41 6.93 -0.75
N GLU A 18 3.68 6.53 -1.79
CA GLU A 18 3.23 7.40 -2.88
C GLU A 18 1.86 6.94 -3.39
N LEU A 19 1.12 7.86 -3.99
CA LEU A 19 -0.08 7.57 -4.77
C LEU A 19 0.16 7.90 -6.24
N ARG A 20 -0.34 7.07 -7.14
CA ARG A 20 -0.21 7.21 -8.60
C ARG A 20 -1.58 7.09 -9.28
N ASN A 21 -1.64 7.44 -10.56
CA ASN A 21 -2.85 7.32 -11.37
C ASN A 21 -4.08 7.97 -10.69
N ALA A 22 -3.90 9.20 -10.20
CA ALA A 22 -4.91 9.94 -9.45
C ALA A 22 -5.44 9.21 -8.19
N GLY A 23 -4.58 8.45 -7.51
CA GLY A 23 -4.91 7.72 -6.28
C GLY A 23 -5.42 6.30 -6.49
N ARG A 24 -5.56 5.83 -7.73
CA ARG A 24 -5.98 4.46 -8.05
C ARG A 24 -4.93 3.42 -7.69
N ASP A 25 -3.66 3.80 -7.75
CA ASP A 25 -2.54 2.93 -7.39
C ASP A 25 -1.74 3.52 -6.23
N SER A 26 -1.27 2.65 -5.36
CA SER A 26 -0.45 2.98 -4.20
C SER A 26 0.91 2.29 -4.32
N VAL A 27 1.98 3.06 -4.09
CA VAL A 27 3.32 2.49 -3.92
C VAL A 27 3.47 2.14 -2.45
N VAL A 28 3.60 0.85 -2.15
CA VAL A 28 3.67 0.35 -0.77
C VAL A 28 5.03 -0.28 -0.52
N ARG A 29 5.63 0.04 0.63
CA ARG A 29 6.76 -0.72 1.18
C ARG A 29 6.23 -1.65 2.25
N PHE A 30 6.27 -2.94 1.96
CA PHE A 30 5.82 -4.01 2.86
C PHE A 30 6.89 -4.37 3.89
N ASP A 31 6.45 -4.86 5.04
CA ASP A 31 7.32 -5.20 6.17
C ASP A 31 8.27 -6.36 5.83
N ASN A 32 7.91 -7.20 4.85
CA ASN A 32 8.78 -8.26 4.30
C ASN A 32 9.89 -7.73 3.36
N GLY A 33 10.00 -6.41 3.18
CA GLY A 33 11.01 -5.76 2.35
C GLY A 33 10.60 -5.53 0.90
N ILE A 34 9.45 -6.04 0.46
CA ILE A 34 8.96 -5.84 -0.91
C ILE A 34 8.47 -4.40 -1.09
N ARG A 35 8.85 -3.77 -2.20
CA ARG A 35 8.23 -2.53 -2.68
C ARG A 35 7.45 -2.82 -3.95
N ALA A 36 6.14 -2.57 -3.93
CA ALA A 36 5.28 -2.82 -5.08
C ALA A 36 4.31 -1.66 -5.33
N VAL A 37 3.89 -1.55 -6.58
CA VAL A 37 2.76 -0.70 -6.98
C VAL A 37 1.53 -1.60 -7.01
N VAL A 38 0.54 -1.29 -6.18
CA VAL A 38 -0.68 -2.10 -6.05
C VAL A 38 -1.92 -1.20 -6.15
N PRO A 39 -3.03 -1.69 -6.73
CA PRO A 39 -4.29 -0.96 -6.74
C PRO A 39 -4.74 -0.61 -5.32
N SER A 40 -5.02 0.66 -5.08
CA SER A 40 -5.42 1.18 -3.76
C SER A 40 -6.69 0.49 -3.23
N GLY A 41 -7.59 0.04 -4.11
CA GLY A 41 -8.79 -0.70 -3.74
C GLY A 41 -8.56 -2.11 -3.19
N MET A 42 -7.35 -2.67 -3.34
CA MET A 42 -6.95 -3.94 -2.72
C MET A 42 -6.34 -3.77 -1.33
N LEU A 43 -6.13 -2.52 -0.89
CA LEU A 43 -5.53 -2.22 0.40
C LEU A 43 -6.60 -1.94 1.45
N SER A 44 -6.42 -2.53 2.63
CA SER A 44 -7.20 -2.17 3.82
C SER A 44 -6.34 -1.29 4.72
N VAL A 45 -6.82 -0.09 5.07
CA VAL A 45 -6.11 0.79 6.00
C VAL A 45 -6.22 0.21 7.41
N LEU A 46 -5.10 0.08 8.09
CA LEU A 46 -5.02 -0.34 9.49
C LEU A 46 -5.00 0.92 10.36
N GLN A 47 -6.04 1.11 11.18
CA GLN A 47 -6.14 2.23 12.14
C GLN A 47 -5.36 1.92 13.42
#